data_AF-A0A8S3WIE3-F1
#
_entry.id   AF-A0A8S3WIE3-F1
#
_cell.length_a   1.000
_cell.length_b   1.000
_cell.length_c   1.000
_cell.angle_alpha   90.00
_cell.angle_beta   90.00
_cell.angle_gamma   90.00
#
_symmetry.space_group_name_H-M   'P 1'
#
loop_
_entity.id
_entity.type
_entity.pdbx_description
1 polymer ?
#
loop_
_entity_poly.entity_id
_entity_poly.type
_entity_poly.pdbx_seq_one_letter_code
_entity_poly.pdbx_strand_id
1 'polypeptide(L)'
;MKEWITCNSNDQGFQIMSDEEIVENILQINEQQEMQEDETEENIDKENDAGTSHDEALQALKTALKWFEKQTESDTVSLLQLKRIRDIAAIKRKSGLRQMTITKYFKRN
;
A
#
# COMPACT_ATOMS: atom_id res chain seq x y z
N MET A 1 -4.37 40.84 -14.10
CA MET A 1 -3.69 40.07 -15.19
C MET A 1 -2.16 40.10 -15.04
N LYS A 2 -1.62 39.99 -13.81
CA LYS A 2 -0.16 39.86 -13.56
C LYS A 2 0.16 38.65 -12.69
N GLU A 3 -0.80 38.14 -11.91
CA GLU A 3 -0.60 37.06 -10.96
C GLU A 3 -0.28 35.70 -11.59
N TRP A 4 -0.87 35.35 -12.75
CA TRP A 4 -0.55 34.09 -13.45
C TRP A 4 0.88 34.01 -13.98
N ILE A 5 1.51 35.14 -14.30
CA ILE A 5 2.90 35.17 -14.79
C ILE A 5 3.89 34.90 -13.64
N THR A 6 3.53 35.29 -12.41
CA THR A 6 4.38 35.16 -11.22
C THR A 6 4.10 33.92 -10.38
N CYS A 7 3.07 33.11 -10.70
CA CYS A 7 2.75 31.88 -9.97
C CYS A 7 3.93 30.91 -9.88
N ASN A 8 4.77 30.85 -10.92
CA ASN A 8 5.93 29.96 -10.96
C ASN A 8 7.19 30.53 -10.29
N SER A 9 7.17 31.80 -9.85
CA SER A 9 8.34 32.46 -9.26
C SER A 9 8.61 32.01 -7.82
N ASN A 10 7.59 31.47 -7.14
CA ASN A 10 7.67 30.94 -5.77
C ASN A 10 7.57 29.41 -5.73
N ASP A 11 7.47 28.74 -6.87
CA ASP A 11 7.50 27.29 -6.92
C ASP A 11 8.95 26.83 -6.82
N GLN A 12 9.31 26.27 -5.67
CA GLN A 12 10.63 25.67 -5.43
C GLN A 12 10.87 24.46 -6.35
N GLY A 13 9.83 24.02 -7.08
CA GLY A 13 9.86 22.89 -7.99
C GLY A 13 9.89 21.57 -7.23
N PHE A 14 9.73 20.49 -7.97
CA PHE A 14 10.02 19.16 -7.43
C PHE A 14 11.52 18.94 -7.43
N GLN A 15 12.04 18.33 -6.36
CA GLN A 15 13.43 17.90 -6.32
C GLN A 15 13.68 16.90 -7.45
N ILE A 16 14.57 17.26 -8.37
CA ILE A 16 15.05 16.34 -9.41
C ILE A 16 16.09 15.45 -8.72
N MET A 17 15.68 14.22 -8.43
CA MET A 17 16.58 13.19 -7.89
C MET A 17 17.43 12.62 -9.03
N SER A 18 18.68 12.28 -8.72
CA SER A 18 19.54 11.49 -9.61
C SER A 18 19.04 10.04 -9.73
N ASP A 19 19.45 9.35 -10.78
CA ASP A 19 19.07 7.95 -11.01
C ASP A 19 19.49 7.06 -9.82
N GLU A 20 20.64 7.34 -9.21
CA GLU A 20 21.13 6.65 -8.02
C GLU A 20 20.23 6.90 -6.80
N GLU A 21 19.85 8.15 -6.54
CA GLU A 21 18.95 8.50 -5.44
C GLU A 21 17.55 7.89 -5.62
N ILE A 22 17.07 7.75 -6.87
CA ILE A 22 15.79 7.09 -7.16
C ILE A 22 15.88 5.60 -6.81
N VAL A 23 16.98 4.93 -7.19
CA VAL A 23 17.19 3.51 -6.88
C VAL A 23 17.29 3.28 -5.38
N GLU A 24 18.05 4.11 -4.66
CA GLU A 24 18.14 4.03 -3.20
C GLU A 24 16.79 4.22 -2.51
N ASN A 25 15.99 5.19 -2.96
CA ASN A 25 14.68 5.47 -2.38
C ASN A 25 13.69 4.31 -2.64
N ILE A 26 13.72 3.71 -3.83
CA ILE A 26 12.90 2.52 -4.15
C ILE A 26 13.32 1.33 -3.28
N LEU A 27 14.62 1.08 -3.13
CA LEU A 27 15.13 0.00 -2.28
C LEU A 27 14.73 0.20 -0.82
N GLN A 28 14.88 1.42 -0.30
CA GLN A 28 14.51 1.77 1.07
C GLN A 28 13.00 1.61 1.34
N ILE A 29 12.15 1.99 0.38
CA ILE A 29 10.69 1.77 0.47
C ILE A 29 10.37 0.27 0.51
N ASN A 30 11.09 -0.53 -0.28
CA ASN A 30 10.90 -1.97 -0.34
C ASN A 30 11.33 -2.65 0.97
N GLU A 31 12.47 -2.25 1.54
CA GLU A 31 12.96 -2.73 2.85
C GLU A 31 12.03 -2.31 4.00
N GLN A 32 11.47 -1.09 3.96
CA GLN A 32 10.45 -0.65 4.93
C GLN A 32 9.13 -1.42 4.81
N GLN A 33 8.81 -1.92 3.62
CA GLN A 33 7.68 -2.83 3.41
C GLN A 33 7.98 -4.24 3.93
N GLU A 34 9.19 -4.76 3.70
CA GLU A 34 9.63 -6.08 4.19
C GLU A 34 9.77 -6.10 5.72
N MET A 35 10.26 -5.03 6.37
CA MET A 35 10.30 -4.95 7.84
C MET A 35 8.91 -4.89 8.50
N GLN A 36 7.85 -4.49 7.78
CA GLN A 36 6.48 -4.61 8.26
C GLN A 36 5.88 -6.02 8.08
N GLU A 37 6.55 -6.90 7.33
CA GLU A 37 6.12 -8.29 7.16
C GLU A 37 6.57 -9.21 8.32
N ASP A 38 7.55 -8.81 9.16
CA ASP A 38 8.20 -9.72 10.13
C ASP A 38 7.61 -9.70 11.56
N GLU A 39 6.58 -8.90 11.86
CA GLU A 39 6.03 -8.81 13.24
C GLU A 39 4.72 -9.58 13.50
N THR A 40 4.26 -10.45 12.59
CA THR A 40 3.05 -11.26 12.85
C THR A 40 3.11 -12.69 12.33
N GLU A 41 4.23 -13.39 12.55
CA GLU A 41 4.29 -14.86 12.48
C GLU A 41 4.60 -15.47 13.86
N GLU A 42 3.93 -15.02 14.92
CA GLU A 42 3.92 -15.77 16.18
C GLU A 42 2.49 -16.07 16.65
N ASN A 43 2.15 -17.36 16.52
CA ASN A 43 1.19 -18.10 17.34
C ASN A 43 -0.19 -17.48 17.56
N ILE A 44 -1.13 -17.75 16.66
CA ILE A 44 -2.53 -17.91 17.05
C ILE A 44 -2.98 -19.31 16.63
N ASP A 45 -2.64 -20.26 17.49
CA ASP A 45 -3.36 -21.51 17.59
C ASP A 45 -4.69 -21.22 18.32
N LYS A 46 -5.81 -21.70 17.76
CA LYS A 46 -7.20 -21.71 18.29
C LYS A 46 -8.08 -20.50 17.96
N GLU A 47 -8.74 -20.55 16.81
CA GLU A 47 -10.15 -20.98 16.68
C GLU A 47 -10.49 -20.99 15.19
N ASN A 48 -11.34 -21.92 14.76
CA ASN A 48 -11.89 -21.96 13.41
C ASN A 48 -12.89 -20.80 13.20
N ASP A 49 -12.46 -19.56 13.36
CA ASP A 49 -13.07 -18.47 12.62
C ASP A 49 -12.29 -18.38 11.31
N ALA A 50 -12.87 -18.93 10.24
CA ALA A 50 -12.35 -18.65 8.91
C ALA A 50 -12.57 -17.15 8.69
N GLY A 51 -11.61 -16.35 9.16
CA GLY A 51 -11.65 -14.90 9.06
C GLY A 51 -11.96 -14.51 7.62
N THR A 52 -12.68 -13.41 7.48
CA THR A 52 -13.16 -12.90 6.19
C THR A 52 -12.11 -13.06 5.10
N SER A 53 -12.46 -13.72 3.99
CA SER A 53 -11.53 -13.96 2.89
C SER A 53 -10.92 -12.64 2.41
N HIS A 54 -9.68 -12.66 1.91
CA HIS A 54 -9.05 -11.46 1.35
C HIS A 54 -9.93 -10.75 0.30
N ASP A 55 -10.69 -11.52 -0.48
CA ASP A 55 -11.66 -10.97 -1.43
C ASP A 55 -12.85 -10.28 -0.74
N GLU A 56 -13.42 -10.91 0.28
CA GLU A 56 -14.55 -10.38 1.05
C GLU A 56 -14.14 -9.10 1.81
N ALA A 57 -12.95 -9.09 2.42
CA ALA A 57 -12.40 -7.94 3.12
C ALA A 57 -12.18 -6.75 2.16
N LEU A 58 -11.67 -7.02 0.95
CA LEU A 58 -11.52 -5.99 -0.08
C LEU A 58 -12.86 -5.43 -0.56
N GLN A 59 -13.88 -6.27 -0.73
CA GLN A 59 -15.21 -5.81 -1.13
C GLN A 59 -15.89 -5.00 -0.03
N ALA A 60 -15.74 -5.41 1.23
CA ALA A 60 -16.23 -4.66 2.38
C ALA A 60 -15.59 -3.27 2.45
N LEU A 61 -14.26 -3.18 2.32
CA LEU A 61 -13.53 -1.91 2.33
C LEU A 61 -13.92 -0.99 1.16
N LYS A 62 -14.12 -1.53 -0.04
CA LYS A 62 -14.64 -0.76 -1.19
C LYS A 62 -16.04 -0.21 -0.92
N THR A 63 -16.89 -1.02 -0.31
CA THR A 63 -18.27 -0.63 0.02
C THR A 63 -18.30 0.45 1.09
N ALA A 64 -17.50 0.31 2.16
CA ALA A 64 -17.33 1.31 3.20
C ALA A 64 -16.82 2.64 2.63
N LEU A 65 -15.84 2.59 1.73
CA LEU A 65 -15.29 3.78 1.10
C LEU A 65 -16.33 4.52 0.24
N LYS A 66 -17.08 3.78 -0.60
CA LYS A 66 -18.16 4.36 -1.42
C LYS A 66 -19.28 4.97 -0.57
N TRP A 67 -19.55 4.40 0.60
CA TRP A 67 -20.52 4.95 1.55
C TRP A 67 -19.96 6.22 2.23
N PHE A 68 -18.71 6.18 2.70
CA PHE A 68 -18.07 7.26 3.44
C PHE A 68 -17.81 8.51 2.57
N GLU A 69 -17.54 8.34 1.26
CA GLU A 69 -17.42 9.44 0.29
C GLU A 69 -18.71 10.27 0.14
N LYS A 70 -19.88 9.72 0.52
CA LYS A 70 -21.18 10.39 0.41
C LYS A 70 -21.64 11.08 1.69
N GLN A 71 -20.91 10.91 2.78
CA GLN A 71 -21.28 11.49 4.07
C GLN A 71 -20.85 12.96 4.14
N THR A 72 -21.61 13.77 4.87
CA THR A 72 -21.28 15.19 5.08
C THR A 72 -20.04 15.39 5.94
N GLU A 73 -19.71 14.40 6.75
CA GLU A 73 -18.56 14.30 7.66
C GLU A 73 -17.35 13.67 6.97
N SER A 74 -17.39 13.50 5.64
CA SER A 74 -16.29 12.91 4.88
C SER A 74 -15.09 13.85 4.90
N ASP A 75 -14.12 13.54 5.78
CA ASP A 75 -12.84 14.24 5.82
C ASP A 75 -11.79 13.56 4.94
N THR A 76 -10.93 14.38 4.36
CA THR A 76 -9.84 13.97 3.47
C THR A 76 -8.84 13.04 4.16
N VAL A 77 -8.54 13.25 5.45
CA VAL A 77 -7.61 12.41 6.20
C VAL A 77 -8.20 11.03 6.43
N SER A 78 -9.47 10.96 6.85
CA SER A 78 -10.19 9.71 7.04
C SER A 78 -10.32 8.90 5.74
N LEU A 79 -10.58 9.57 4.61
CA LEU A 79 -10.61 8.94 3.29
C LEU A 79 -9.24 8.38 2.88
N LEU A 80 -8.16 9.12 3.13
CA LEU A 80 -6.79 8.67 2.84
C LEU A 80 -6.41 7.45 3.69
N GLN A 81 -6.77 7.44 4.98
CA GLN A 81 -6.55 6.31 5.87
C GLN A 81 -7.30 5.06 5.37
N LEU A 82 -8.58 5.19 4.98
CA LEU A 82 -9.36 4.07 4.47
C LEU A 82 -8.83 3.54 3.13
N LYS A 83 -8.36 4.42 2.24
CA LYS A 83 -7.66 4.04 1.00
C LYS A 83 -6.38 3.26 1.29
N ARG A 84 -5.57 3.72 2.25
CA ARG A 84 -4.35 3.03 2.67
C ARG A 84 -4.65 1.63 3.18
N ILE A 85 -5.67 1.46 4.03
CA ILE A 85 -6.08 0.14 4.56
C ILE A 85 -6.50 -0.80 3.41
N ARG A 86 -7.29 -0.31 2.45
CA ARG A 86 -7.66 -1.06 1.24
C ARG A 86 -6.43 -1.49 0.42
N ASP A 87 -5.46 -0.60 0.28
CA ASP A 87 -4.26 -0.89 -0.52
C ASP A 87 -3.36 -1.92 0.17
N ILE A 88 -3.24 -1.88 1.51
CA ILE A 88 -2.58 -2.93 2.30
C ILE A 88 -3.27 -4.28 2.09
N ALA A 89 -4.61 -4.33 2.16
CA ALA A 89 -5.36 -5.56 1.91
C ALA A 89 -5.13 -6.09 0.48
N ALA A 90 -5.02 -5.20 -0.52
CA ALA A 90 -4.75 -5.57 -1.90
C ALA A 90 -3.32 -6.09 -2.10
N ILE A 91 -2.35 -5.51 -1.39
CA ILE A 91 -0.96 -5.99 -1.38
C ILE A 91 -0.88 -7.38 -0.75
N LYS A 92 -1.50 -7.60 0.42
CA LYS A 92 -1.55 -8.92 1.09
C LYS A 92 -2.18 -9.99 0.20
N ARG A 93 -3.24 -9.66 -0.54
CA ARG A 93 -3.80 -10.56 -1.56
C ARG A 93 -2.77 -10.92 -2.64
N LYS A 94 -1.92 -9.98 -3.06
CA LYS A 94 -0.90 -10.20 -4.10
C LYS A 94 0.33 -10.93 -3.57
N SER A 95 0.72 -10.76 -2.31
CA SER A 95 1.87 -11.46 -1.73
C SER A 95 1.62 -12.97 -1.62
N GLY A 96 0.38 -13.40 -1.42
CA GLY A 96 -0.03 -14.80 -1.53
C GLY A 96 0.04 -15.40 -2.95
N LEU A 97 0.28 -14.58 -3.98
CA LEU A 97 0.31 -14.97 -5.40
C LEU A 97 1.69 -14.75 -6.05
N ARG A 98 2.77 -14.57 -5.26
CA ARG A 98 4.12 -14.43 -5.83
C ARG A 98 4.52 -15.74 -6.53
N GLN A 99 4.75 -15.65 -7.84
CA GLN A 99 5.38 -16.71 -8.63
C GLN A 99 6.67 -17.12 -7.94
N MET A 100 6.79 -18.39 -7.56
CA MET A 100 8.04 -18.92 -7.02
C MET A 100 9.12 -18.78 -8.10
N THR A 101 10.28 -18.24 -7.74
CA THR A 101 11.45 -18.22 -8.64
C THR A 101 11.72 -19.65 -9.11
N ILE A 102 11.89 -19.85 -10.42
CA ILE A 102 12.14 -21.18 -11.02
C ILE A 102 13.27 -21.95 -10.31
N THR A 103 14.23 -21.22 -9.74
CA THR A 103 15.33 -21.75 -8.93
C THR A 103 14.90 -22.58 -7.72
N LYS A 104 13.70 -22.35 -7.16
CA LYS A 104 13.16 -23.16 -6.06
C LYS A 104 12.81 -24.60 -6.47
N TYR A 105 12.66 -24.88 -7.77
CA TYR A 105 12.36 -26.22 -8.30
C TYR A 105 13.60 -27.04 -8.63
N PHE A 106 14.80 -26.45 -8.61
CA PHE A 106 16.06 -27.16 -8.90
C PHE A 106 16.72 -27.75 -7.65
N LYS A 107 15.95 -28.20 -6.65
CA LYS A 107 16.53 -29.00 -5.56
C LYS A 107 17.04 -30.33 -6.12
N ARG A 108 18.35 -30.54 -6.01
CA ARG A 108 19.06 -31.74 -6.46
C ARG A 108 18.86 -32.86 -5.44
N ASN A 109 18.32 -33.99 -5.89
CA ASN A 109 18.29 -35.26 -5.15
C ASN A 109 19.71 -35.80 -4.96
#